data_AF-A0A0R2TJP6-F1
#
_entry.id   AF-A0A0R2TJP6-F1
#
_cell.length_a   1.000
_cell.length_b   1.000
_cell.length_c   1.000
_cell.angle_alpha   90.00
_cell.angle_beta   90.00
_cell.angle_gamma   90.00
#
_symmetry.space_group_name_H-M   'P 1'
#
loop_
_entity.id
_entity.type
_entity.pdbx_description
1 polymer ?
#
loop_
_entity_poly.entity_id
_entity_poly.type
_entity_poly.pdbx_seq_one_letter_code
_entity_poly.pdbx_strand_id
1 'polypeptide(L)'
;MSLKDFTNNRMKMSHVYQPVTLKVLLQQNGQATIDEIAKSLLLYDQSQIDYYGLRTKSLVGKVLTNNDVVEPIKQGRSLVGYRLVQDDLTEAFQSPIMT
;
A
#
# COMPACT_ATOMS: atom_id res chain seq x y z
N MET A 1 5.45 26.78 19.31
CA MET A 1 4.28 26.07 18.78
C MET A 1 4.55 24.59 18.83
N SER A 2 3.70 23.78 19.45
CA SER A 2 3.91 22.33 19.51
C SER A 2 3.33 21.63 18.26
N LEU A 3 3.82 20.43 17.97
CA LEU A 3 3.22 19.58 16.93
C LEU A 3 1.73 19.32 17.23
N LYS A 4 1.39 19.09 18.50
CA LYS A 4 0.00 18.92 18.96
C LYS A 4 -0.88 20.13 18.65
N ASP A 5 -0.36 21.35 18.84
CA ASP A 5 -1.11 22.57 18.50
C ASP A 5 -1.34 22.69 17.00
N PHE A 6 -0.32 22.34 16.20
CA PHE A 6 -0.41 22.36 14.75
C PHE A 6 -1.47 21.37 14.24
N THR A 7 -1.41 20.11 14.69
CA THR A 7 -2.35 19.07 14.23
C THR A 7 -3.78 19.36 14.65
N ASN A 8 -3.99 19.92 15.84
CA ASN A 8 -5.35 20.11 16.38
C ASN A 8 -6.02 21.39 15.89
N ASN A 9 -5.25 22.47 15.65
CA ASN A 9 -5.82 23.80 15.48
C ASN A 9 -5.44 24.50 14.17
N ARG A 10 -4.43 24.00 13.43
CA ARG A 10 -3.85 24.72 12.28
C ARG A 10 -3.79 23.89 10.99
N MET A 11 -3.66 22.58 11.08
CA MET A 11 -3.52 21.70 9.94
C MET A 11 -4.79 21.72 9.07
N LYS A 12 -4.64 21.96 7.76
CA LYS A 12 -5.77 21.96 6.83
C LYS A 12 -6.02 20.53 6.35
N MET A 13 -7.21 20.02 6.64
CA MET A 13 -7.61 18.65 6.27
C MET A 13 -8.13 18.53 4.83
N SER A 14 -7.66 19.37 3.90
CA SER A 14 -8.11 19.35 2.50
C SER A 14 -7.39 18.31 1.63
N HIS A 15 -6.22 17.84 2.04
CA HIS A 15 -5.50 16.78 1.34
C HIS A 15 -4.75 15.90 2.35
N VAL A 16 -4.54 14.64 1.97
CA VAL A 16 -3.79 13.65 2.75
C VAL A 16 -2.29 13.98 2.89
N TYR A 17 -1.78 15.02 2.22
CA TYR A 17 -0.34 15.35 2.16
C TYR A 17 0.23 15.60 3.56
N GLN A 18 -0.32 16.59 4.28
CA GLN A 18 0.16 16.98 5.60
C GLN A 18 0.09 15.84 6.63
N PRO A 19 -1.05 15.14 6.80
CA PRO A 19 -1.13 14.05 7.78
C PRO A 19 -0.23 12.86 7.43
N VAL A 20 -0.07 12.50 6.15
CA VAL A 20 0.83 11.41 5.76
C VAL A 20 2.29 11.77 5.95
N THR A 21 2.70 12.98 5.57
CA THR A 21 4.09 13.43 5.82
C THR A 21 4.42 13.39 7.31
N LEU A 22 3.53 13.90 8.17
CA LEU A 22 3.73 13.84 9.62
C LEU A 22 3.78 12.41 10.14
N LYS A 23 2.92 11.52 9.63
CA LYS A 23 2.96 10.09 9.97
C LYS A 23 4.31 9.46 9.63
N VAL A 24 4.82 9.68 8.42
CA VAL A 24 6.13 9.14 7.99
C VAL A 24 7.24 9.65 8.89
N LEU A 25 7.30 10.97 9.13
CA LEU A 25 8.31 11.56 10.02
C LEU A 25 8.24 10.96 11.43
N LEU A 26 7.03 10.81 12.00
CA LEU A 26 6.86 10.20 13.33
C LEU A 26 7.29 8.73 13.38
N GLN A 27 7.08 7.97 12.30
CA GLN A 27 7.51 6.57 12.19
C GLN A 27 9.03 6.42 11.98
N GLN A 28 9.69 7.45 11.47
CA GLN A 28 11.12 7.45 11.12
C GLN A 28 11.94 8.38 12.02
N ASN A 29 11.65 8.42 13.33
CA ASN A 29 12.40 9.18 14.33
C ASN A 29 12.56 10.68 14.02
N GLY A 30 11.53 11.26 13.38
CA GLY A 30 11.45 12.67 13.05
C GLY A 30 12.08 13.07 11.71
N GLN A 31 12.58 12.14 10.91
CA GLN A 31 13.29 12.44 9.66
C GLN A 31 12.91 11.46 8.53
N ALA A 32 12.76 11.98 7.32
CA ALA A 32 12.45 11.21 6.13
C ALA A 32 12.95 11.97 4.89
N THR A 33 13.35 11.24 3.87
CA THR A 33 13.63 11.80 2.54
C THR A 33 12.34 12.14 1.80
N ILE A 34 12.43 13.00 0.78
CA ILE A 34 11.29 13.33 -0.09
C ILE A 34 10.76 12.06 -0.77
N ASP A 35 11.65 11.15 -1.19
CA ASP A 35 11.27 9.90 -1.84
C ASP A 35 10.48 8.98 -0.91
N GLU A 36 10.85 8.89 0.37
CA GLU A 36 10.11 8.12 1.38
C GLU A 36 8.70 8.69 1.60
N ILE A 37 8.60 10.02 1.70
CA ILE A 37 7.30 10.71 1.83
C ILE A 37 6.46 10.48 0.57
N ALA A 38 7.03 10.64 -0.62
CA ALA A 38 6.35 10.44 -1.89
C ALA A 38 5.83 9.00 -2.05
N LYS A 39 6.65 8.00 -1.72
CA LYS A 39 6.24 6.59 -1.72
C LYS A 39 5.05 6.34 -0.78
N SER A 40 5.03 6.98 0.39
CA SER A 40 3.90 6.85 1.32
C SER A 40 2.63 7.51 0.77
N LEU A 41 2.76 8.65 0.11
CA LEU A 41 1.63 9.36 -0.50
C LEU A 41 1.01 8.59 -1.67
N LEU A 42 1.81 7.87 -2.46
CA LEU A 42 1.32 7.03 -3.56
C LEU A 42 0.30 5.99 -3.09
N LEU A 43 0.38 5.52 -1.85
CA LEU A 43 -0.58 4.56 -1.29
C LEU A 43 -1.99 5.12 -1.09
N TYR A 44 -2.14 6.44 -1.14
CA TYR A 44 -3.42 7.14 -0.96
C TYR A 44 -3.95 7.75 -2.27
N ASP A 45 -3.21 7.64 -3.37
CA ASP A 45 -3.65 8.11 -4.69
C ASP A 45 -4.58 7.07 -5.33
N GLN A 46 -5.89 7.38 -5.35
CA GLN A 46 -6.91 6.50 -5.90
C GLN A 46 -6.63 6.12 -7.37
N SER A 47 -6.11 7.06 -8.17
CA SER A 47 -5.83 6.81 -9.58
C SER A 47 -4.73 5.75 -9.77
N GLN A 48 -3.74 5.74 -8.86
CA GLN A 48 -2.67 4.76 -8.85
C GLN A 48 -3.16 3.40 -8.35
N ILE A 49 -3.99 3.38 -7.31
CA ILE A 49 -4.64 2.15 -6.82
C ILE A 49 -5.44 1.49 -7.94
N ASP A 50 -6.22 2.28 -8.68
CA ASP A 50 -7.04 1.77 -9.79
C ASP A 50 -6.18 1.25 -10.94
N TYR A 51 -5.15 2.00 -11.33
CA TYR A 51 -4.20 1.60 -12.38
C TYR A 51 -3.52 0.27 -12.06
N TYR A 52 -2.93 0.14 -10.87
CA TYR A 52 -2.26 -1.09 -10.45
C TYR A 52 -3.26 -2.22 -10.20
N GLY A 53 -4.47 -1.93 -9.73
CA GLY A 53 -5.55 -2.92 -9.61
C GLY A 53 -5.89 -3.60 -10.94
N LEU A 54 -6.03 -2.82 -12.01
CA LEU A 54 -6.27 -3.36 -13.36
C LEU A 54 -5.06 -4.16 -13.88
N ARG A 55 -3.83 -3.67 -13.67
CA ARG A 55 -2.61 -4.37 -14.08
C ARG A 55 -2.44 -5.70 -13.35
N THR A 56 -2.69 -5.73 -12.05
CA THR A 56 -2.63 -6.94 -11.22
C THR A 56 -3.66 -7.96 -11.67
N LYS A 57 -4.88 -7.54 -12.02
CA LYS A 57 -5.92 -8.45 -12.55
C LYS A 57 -5.58 -9.02 -13.93
N SER A 58 -5.10 -8.18 -14.84
CA SER A 58 -4.93 -8.55 -16.25
C SER A 58 -3.64 -9.31 -16.56
N LEU A 59 -2.53 -8.94 -15.92
CA LEU A 59 -1.20 -9.47 -16.23
C LEU A 59 -0.74 -10.45 -15.16
N VAL A 60 -0.52 -9.95 -13.95
CA VAL A 60 0.14 -10.70 -12.88
C VAL A 60 -0.74 -11.86 -12.42
N GLY A 61 -2.00 -11.57 -12.13
CA GLY A 61 -2.94 -12.58 -11.69
C GLY A 61 -3.18 -13.69 -12.72
N LYS A 62 -3.25 -13.34 -14.01
CA LYS A 62 -3.35 -14.34 -15.08
C LYS A 62 -2.11 -15.24 -15.13
N VAL A 63 -0.92 -14.65 -15.10
CA VAL A 63 0.34 -15.42 -15.13
C VAL A 63 0.45 -16.34 -13.91
N LEU A 64 0.22 -15.83 -12.70
CA LEU A 64 0.36 -16.62 -11.48
C LEU A 64 -0.72 -17.71 -11.34
N THR A 65 -1.96 -17.43 -11.75
CA THR A 65 -3.03 -18.43 -11.77
C THR A 65 -2.72 -19.53 -12.79
N ASN A 66 -2.22 -19.16 -13.98
CA ASN A 66 -1.88 -20.15 -15.02
C ASN A 66 -0.68 -21.05 -14.67
N ASN A 67 0.11 -20.67 -13.67
CA ASN A 67 1.25 -21.45 -13.17
C ASN A 67 0.95 -22.08 -11.80
N ASP A 68 -0.33 -22.16 -11.40
CA ASP A 68 -0.78 -22.77 -10.15
C ASP A 68 -0.10 -22.22 -8.89
N VAL A 69 0.35 -20.96 -8.94
CA VAL A 69 0.99 -20.27 -7.80
C VAL A 69 -0.08 -19.65 -6.89
N VAL A 70 -1.16 -19.16 -7.49
CA VAL A 70 -2.25 -18.49 -6.76
C VAL A 70 -3.63 -18.92 -7.24
N GLU A 71 -4.61 -18.82 -6.35
CA GLU A 71 -6.03 -18.97 -6.64
C GLU A 71 -6.77 -17.62 -6.54
N PRO A 72 -7.72 -17.31 -7.43
CA PRO A 72 -8.51 -16.09 -7.35
C PRO A 72 -9.52 -16.14 -6.19
N ILE A 73 -9.54 -15.10 -5.37
CA ILE A 73 -10.55 -14.88 -4.34
C ILE A 73 -11.72 -14.13 -4.97
N LYS A 74 -12.92 -14.72 -4.94
CA LYS A 74 -14.14 -14.12 -5.50
C LYS A 74 -15.15 -13.77 -4.42
N GLN A 75 -15.81 -12.63 -4.59
CA GLN A 75 -17.00 -12.25 -3.83
C GLN A 75 -18.16 -12.11 -4.82
N GLY A 76 -19.02 -13.14 -4.89
CA GLY A 76 -20.02 -13.25 -5.96
C GLY A 76 -19.35 -13.34 -7.33
N ARG A 77 -19.67 -12.40 -8.23
CA ARG A 77 -19.08 -12.32 -9.58
C ARG A 77 -17.78 -11.52 -9.62
N SER A 78 -17.41 -10.85 -8.54
CA SER A 78 -16.27 -9.94 -8.48
C SER A 78 -15.00 -10.65 -8.04
N LEU A 79 -13.91 -10.45 -8.79
CA LEU A 79 -12.55 -10.81 -8.37
C LEU A 79 -12.02 -9.75 -7.40
N VAL A 80 -11.78 -10.16 -6.15
CA VAL A 80 -11.39 -9.27 -5.04
C VAL A 80 -9.95 -9.50 -4.56
N GLY A 81 -9.29 -10.59 -4.95
CA GLY A 81 -7.91 -10.84 -4.59
C GLY A 81 -7.37 -12.16 -5.12
N TYR A 82 -6.21 -12.56 -4.61
CA TYR A 82 -5.55 -13.84 -4.88
C TYR A 82 -5.04 -14.44 -3.57
N ARG A 83 -4.95 -15.76 -3.50
CA ARG A 83 -4.39 -16.53 -2.38
C ARG A 83 -3.26 -17.42 -2.91
N LEU A 84 -2.14 -17.53 -2.18
CA LEU A 84 -1.13 -18.53 -2.52
C LEU A 84 -1.73 -19.94 -2.42
N VAL A 85 -1.33 -20.83 -3.31
CA VAL A 85 -1.71 -22.26 -3.25
C VAL A 85 -0.94 -22.98 -2.14
N GLN A 86 0.30 -22.56 -1.86
CA GLN A 86 1.16 -23.14 -0.83
C GLN A 86 1.10 -22.29 0.45
N ASP A 87 0.48 -22.84 1.49
CA ASP A 87 0.29 -22.15 2.79
C ASP A 87 1.58 -22.11 3.65
N ASP A 88 2.53 -23.03 3.42
CA ASP A 88 3.78 -23.19 4.18
C ASP A 88 4.85 -22.15 3.83
N LEU A 89 4.78 -21.52 2.66
CA LEU A 89 5.67 -20.42 2.27
C LEU A 89 5.29 -19.08 2.93
N THR A 90 4.09 -18.98 3.52
CA THR A 90 3.59 -17.72 4.08
C THR A 90 4.37 -17.27 5.32
N GLU A 91 4.94 -18.21 6.07
CA GLU A 91 5.76 -17.93 7.26
C GLU A 91 7.22 -17.57 6.90
N ALA A 92 7.73 -18.07 5.77
CA ALA A 92 9.13 -17.90 5.36
C ALA A 92 9.47 -16.48 4.82
N PHE A 93 8.47 -15.69 4.41
CA PHE A 93 8.65 -14.38 3.75
C PHE A 93 8.23 -13.17 4.61
N GLN A 94 8.18 -13.28 5.94
CA GLN A 94 7.96 -12.11 6.82
C GLN A 94 9.12 -11.10 6.83
N SER A 95 10.17 -11.31 6.05
CA SER A 95 11.18 -10.29 5.75
C SER A 95 10.75 -9.44 4.55
N PRO A 96 10.90 -8.11 4.58
CA PRO A 96 10.47 -7.25 3.49
C PRO A 96 11.20 -7.66 2.22
N ILE A 97 10.44 -8.02 1.18
CA ILE A 97 10.98 -8.31 -0.15
C ILE A 97 11.83 -7.12 -0.58
N MET A 98 13.10 -7.41 -0.91
CA MET A 98 14.15 -6.47 -1.31
C MET A 98 13.67 -5.52 -2.42
N THR A 99 13.98 -4.23 -2.23
CA THR A 99 13.87 -3.17 -3.25
C THR A 99 14.91 -3.37 -4.34
#